data_AF-A0A5E6NKD4-F1
#
_entry.id   AF-A0A5E6NKD4-F1
#
_cell.length_a   1.000
_cell.length_b   1.000
_cell.length_c   1.000
_cell.angle_alpha   90.00
_cell.angle_beta   90.00
_cell.angle_gamma   90.00
#
_symmetry.space_group_name_H-M   'P 1'
#
loop_
_entity.id
_entity.type
_entity.pdbx_description
1 polymer ?
#
loop_
_entity_poly.entity_id
_entity_poly.type
_entity_poly.pdbx_seq_one_letter_code
_entity_poly.pdbx_strand_id
1 'polypeptide(L)'
;MFEIYQKHFLFYQRVLAQKPKDKNKIYSLHEPDVYVIAKGKDHKQYEYGNKVSIVSTKDTNIIVGVASHDKNIHDSKTLTVAISHANSNRNKPIKQAVCDRGYVGAKVVLGANIILPKKALKRDNRYQRDKKRKLCKRRAAIEPIIGHLKSDFGLSRNLLKGQVGDEINVLMAACAWNLKNGW
;
A
#
# COMPACT_ATOMS: atom_id res chain seq x y z
N MET A 1 38.19 0.67 -18.60
CA MET A 1 37.54 1.90 -18.08
C MET A 1 36.17 2.16 -18.71
N PHE A 2 36.01 1.99 -20.03
CA PHE A 2 34.75 2.23 -20.75
C PHE A 2 33.60 1.26 -20.34
N GLU A 3 33.88 -0.04 -20.18
CA GLU A 3 32.86 -1.04 -19.82
C GLU A 3 32.26 -0.84 -18.42
N ILE A 4 33.05 -0.33 -17.47
CA ILE A 4 32.62 -0.12 -16.07
C ILE A 4 31.55 0.99 -15.98
N TYR A 5 31.67 2.04 -16.78
CA TYR A 5 30.75 3.18 -16.76
C TYR A 5 29.68 3.14 -17.85
N GLN A 6 29.75 2.19 -18.79
CA GLN A 6 28.80 2.07 -19.89
C GLN A 6 27.35 2.01 -19.39
N LYS A 7 27.09 1.24 -18.31
CA LYS A 7 25.75 1.16 -17.70
C LYS A 7 25.26 2.51 -17.19
N HIS A 8 26.14 3.31 -16.59
CA HIS A 8 25.82 4.65 -16.09
C HIS A 8 25.55 5.62 -17.22
N PHE A 9 26.39 5.62 -18.27
CA PHE A 9 26.17 6.47 -19.45
C PHE A 9 24.87 6.15 -20.18
N LEU A 10 24.57 4.86 -20.39
CA LEU A 10 23.29 4.42 -20.98
C LEU A 10 22.10 4.87 -20.12
N PHE A 11 22.23 4.79 -18.79
CA PHE A 11 21.21 5.27 -17.86
C PHE A 11 20.98 6.78 -17.99
N TYR A 12 22.05 7.59 -17.99
CA TYR A 12 21.94 9.04 -18.13
C TYR A 12 21.39 9.46 -19.50
N GLN A 13 21.82 8.81 -20.58
CA GLN A 13 21.27 9.03 -21.92
C GLN A 13 19.77 8.72 -21.95
N ARG A 14 19.35 7.60 -21.34
CA ARG A 14 17.92 7.27 -21.22
C ARG A 14 17.17 8.36 -20.48
N VAL A 15 17.70 8.90 -19.38
CA VAL A 15 17.07 9.98 -18.59
C VAL A 15 16.90 11.25 -19.43
N LEU A 16 17.93 11.65 -20.18
CA LEU A 16 17.91 12.84 -21.04
C LEU A 16 16.95 12.70 -22.23
N ALA A 17 16.78 11.48 -22.76
CA ALA A 17 15.93 11.22 -23.91
C ALA A 17 14.41 11.21 -23.58
N GLN A 18 14.02 11.19 -22.30
CA GLN A 18 12.62 11.07 -21.89
C GLN A 18 11.81 12.33 -22.24
N LYS A 19 10.59 12.14 -22.74
CA LYS A 19 9.64 13.20 -23.06
C LYS A 19 8.50 13.29 -22.05
N PRO A 20 7.74 14.41 -22.00
CA PRO A 20 6.62 14.59 -21.08
C PRO A 20 5.53 13.51 -21.12
N LYS A 21 5.32 12.84 -22.25
CA LYS A 21 4.26 11.82 -22.42
C LYS A 21 4.75 10.37 -22.32
N ASP A 22 6.03 10.16 -22.04
CA ASP A 22 6.61 8.82 -21.98
C ASP A 22 6.11 8.05 -20.76
N LYS A 23 6.04 6.72 -20.92
CA LYS A 23 5.70 5.77 -19.85
C LYS A 23 6.98 5.31 -19.15
N ASN A 24 6.85 4.84 -17.90
CA ASN A 24 7.96 4.29 -17.09
C ASN A 24 9.16 5.24 -16.98
N LYS A 25 8.85 6.50 -16.62
CA LYS A 25 9.88 7.51 -16.47
C LYS A 25 10.76 7.29 -15.26
N ILE A 26 12.02 7.63 -15.40
CA ILE A 26 12.99 7.73 -14.32
C ILE A 26 12.82 9.10 -13.67
N TYR A 27 12.40 9.10 -12.41
CA TYR A 27 12.18 10.32 -11.62
C TYR A 27 13.34 10.64 -10.68
N SER A 28 14.23 9.68 -10.42
CA SER A 28 15.42 9.87 -9.59
C SER A 28 16.61 9.12 -10.19
N LEU A 29 17.75 9.80 -10.25
CA LEU A 29 19.02 9.17 -10.65
C LEU A 29 19.52 8.19 -9.60
N HIS A 30 19.19 8.45 -8.33
CA HIS A 30 19.63 7.64 -7.20
C HIS A 30 18.67 6.49 -6.92
N GLU A 31 17.37 6.66 -7.16
CA GLU A 31 16.34 5.63 -6.97
C GLU A 31 15.52 5.45 -8.25
N PRO A 32 16.03 4.73 -9.26
CA PRO A 32 15.37 4.61 -10.57
C PRO A 32 14.00 3.93 -10.53
N ASP A 33 13.75 3.12 -9.51
CA ASP A 33 12.51 2.34 -9.35
C ASP A 33 11.37 3.13 -8.70
N VAL A 34 11.67 4.33 -8.18
CA VAL A 34 10.65 5.21 -7.59
C VAL A 34 9.69 5.70 -8.68
N TYR A 35 8.39 5.62 -8.40
CA TYR A 35 7.36 6.16 -9.27
C TYR A 35 6.59 7.30 -8.61
N VAL A 36 5.84 8.02 -9.46
CA VAL A 36 5.00 9.13 -9.06
C VAL A 36 3.57 8.67 -8.81
N ILE A 37 3.02 9.11 -7.68
CA ILE A 37 1.64 8.91 -7.26
C ILE A 37 0.94 10.26 -7.22
N ALA A 38 -0.05 10.46 -8.09
CA ALA A 38 -0.89 11.65 -8.04
C ALA A 38 -1.84 11.58 -6.81
N LYS A 39 -1.86 12.63 -5.99
CA LYS A 39 -2.66 12.66 -4.75
C LYS A 39 -4.03 13.33 -4.92
N GLY A 40 -4.25 14.04 -6.03
CA GLY A 40 -5.48 14.79 -6.27
C GLY A 40 -5.75 15.88 -5.22
N LYS A 41 -4.70 16.41 -4.59
CA LYS A 41 -4.76 17.48 -3.58
C LYS A 41 -4.08 18.73 -4.12
N ASP A 42 -4.71 19.88 -3.94
CA ASP A 42 -4.22 21.16 -4.48
C ASP A 42 -2.84 21.55 -3.93
N HIS A 43 -2.63 21.39 -2.61
CA HIS A 43 -1.37 21.75 -1.94
C HIS A 43 -0.24 20.70 -2.11
N LYS A 44 -0.55 19.52 -2.66
CA LYS A 44 0.46 18.47 -2.92
C LYS A 44 -0.03 17.56 -4.04
N GLN A 45 0.32 17.90 -5.27
CA GLN A 45 -0.17 17.20 -6.46
C GLN A 45 0.42 15.79 -6.61
N TYR A 46 1.70 15.63 -6.25
CA TYR A 46 2.46 14.39 -6.47
C TYR A 46 3.21 13.95 -5.22
N GLU A 47 3.26 12.63 -5.02
CA GLU A 47 4.17 11.96 -4.11
C GLU A 47 5.11 11.06 -4.91
N TYR A 48 6.37 11.03 -4.50
CA TYR A 48 7.39 10.17 -5.07
C TYR A 48 7.67 9.07 -4.07
N GLY A 49 7.58 7.82 -4.50
CA GLY A 49 7.98 6.69 -3.67
C GLY A 49 7.38 5.38 -4.15
N ASN A 50 7.38 4.42 -3.23
CA ASN A 50 6.81 3.11 -3.41
C ASN A 50 5.40 3.05 -2.77
N LYS A 51 4.48 2.31 -3.38
CA LYS A 51 3.14 2.10 -2.82
C LYS A 51 3.23 0.93 -1.87
N VAL A 52 2.57 1.07 -0.74
CA VAL A 52 2.58 0.08 0.31
C VAL A 52 1.15 -0.28 0.67
N SER A 53 0.89 -1.57 0.87
CA SER A 53 -0.36 -2.07 1.45
C SER A 53 -0.14 -2.46 2.89
N ILE A 54 -1.08 -2.10 3.76
CA ILE A 54 -1.05 -2.42 5.19
C ILE A 54 -2.37 -3.11 5.55
N VAL A 55 -2.28 -4.24 6.24
CA VAL A 55 -3.42 -5.03 6.69
C VAL A 55 -3.39 -5.10 8.20
N SER A 56 -4.40 -4.50 8.85
CA SER A 56 -4.58 -4.57 10.28
C SER A 56 -5.81 -5.37 10.69
N THR A 57 -5.76 -5.90 11.90
CA THR A 57 -6.90 -6.54 12.53
C THR A 57 -7.96 -5.51 12.90
N LYS A 58 -9.22 -5.91 12.74
CA LYS A 58 -10.36 -5.03 12.97
C LYS A 58 -10.43 -4.53 14.42
N ASP A 59 -10.23 -5.42 15.39
CA ASP A 59 -10.57 -5.11 16.78
C ASP A 59 -9.38 -4.56 17.57
N THR A 60 -8.18 -5.13 17.40
CA THR A 60 -6.97 -4.75 18.15
C THR A 60 -6.01 -3.83 17.38
N ASN A 61 -6.26 -3.53 16.10
CA ASN A 61 -5.37 -2.72 15.25
C ASN A 61 -3.93 -3.26 15.07
N ILE A 62 -3.69 -4.52 15.44
CA ILE A 62 -2.41 -5.20 15.17
C ILE A 62 -2.26 -5.37 13.66
N ILE A 63 -1.12 -4.97 13.11
CA ILE A 63 -0.76 -5.15 11.71
C ILE A 63 -0.33 -6.61 11.52
N VAL A 64 -1.01 -7.32 10.62
CA VAL A 64 -0.76 -8.74 10.35
C VAL A 64 -0.19 -8.99 8.96
N GLY A 65 -0.22 -7.99 8.09
CA GLY A 65 0.40 -8.08 6.78
C GLY A 65 0.79 -6.71 6.25
N VAL A 66 1.89 -6.69 5.51
CA VAL A 66 2.37 -5.55 4.76
C VAL A 66 2.84 -6.02 3.39
N ALA A 67 2.83 -5.13 2.41
CA ALA A 67 3.40 -5.42 1.10
C ALA A 67 3.89 -4.13 0.44
N SER A 68 5.13 -4.14 -0.02
CA SER A 68 5.67 -3.12 -0.92
C SER A 68 5.32 -3.47 -2.37
N HIS A 69 5.16 -2.47 -3.25
CA HIS A 69 4.75 -2.69 -4.64
C HIS A 69 5.70 -1.99 -5.61
N ASP A 70 6.65 -2.74 -6.14
CA ASP A 70 7.71 -2.28 -7.06
C ASP A 70 7.24 -1.54 -8.31
N LYS A 71 5.96 -1.70 -8.66
CA LYS A 71 5.34 -1.05 -9.81
C LYS A 71 4.12 -0.28 -9.36
N ASN A 72 3.85 0.84 -10.03
CA ASN A 72 2.63 1.60 -9.87
C ASN A 72 1.41 0.85 -10.45
N ILE A 73 0.99 -0.21 -9.78
CA ILE A 73 -0.22 -0.96 -10.11
C ILE A 73 -1.44 -0.32 -9.46
N HIS A 74 -2.59 -0.47 -10.10
CA HIS A 74 -3.85 0.00 -9.55
C HIS A 74 -4.18 -0.73 -8.24
N ASP A 75 -4.72 -0.03 -7.24
CA ASP A 75 -4.94 -0.53 -5.88
C ASP A 75 -5.77 -1.82 -5.85
N SER A 76 -6.76 -1.96 -6.73
CA SER A 76 -7.55 -3.19 -6.84
C SER A 76 -6.73 -4.46 -7.11
N LYS A 77 -5.51 -4.34 -7.65
CA LYS A 77 -4.59 -5.46 -7.92
C LYS A 77 -3.62 -5.74 -6.77
N THR A 78 -3.52 -4.86 -5.77
CA THR A 78 -2.60 -5.04 -4.64
C THR A 78 -3.16 -5.97 -3.56
N LEU A 79 -4.49 -6.18 -3.53
CA LEU A 79 -5.16 -6.98 -2.49
C LEU A 79 -4.66 -8.42 -2.41
N THR A 80 -4.37 -9.05 -3.54
CA THR A 80 -3.90 -10.44 -3.56
C THR A 80 -2.60 -10.59 -2.78
N VAL A 81 -1.64 -9.69 -3.05
CA VAL A 81 -0.33 -9.70 -2.35
C VAL A 81 -0.53 -9.39 -0.87
N ALA A 82 -1.32 -8.36 -0.54
CA ALA A 82 -1.56 -7.94 0.83
C ALA A 82 -2.25 -9.04 1.67
N ILE A 83 -3.28 -9.69 1.12
CA ILE A 83 -4.00 -10.78 1.81
C ILE A 83 -3.14 -12.04 1.90
N SER A 84 -2.34 -12.33 0.87
CA SER A 84 -1.40 -13.46 0.91
C SER A 84 -0.39 -13.31 2.04
N HIS A 85 0.28 -12.15 2.12
CA HIS A 85 1.23 -11.86 3.20
C HIS A 85 0.55 -11.81 4.58
N ALA A 86 -0.69 -11.32 4.65
CA ALA A 86 -1.42 -11.33 5.91
C ALA A 86 -1.80 -12.76 6.36
N ASN A 87 -2.12 -13.65 5.42
CA ASN A 87 -2.44 -15.05 5.71
C ASN A 87 -1.20 -15.87 6.07
N SER A 88 -0.02 -15.58 5.51
CA SER A 88 1.21 -16.30 5.87
C SER A 88 1.59 -16.11 7.34
N ASN A 89 1.18 -14.99 7.94
CA ASN A 89 1.42 -14.68 9.35
C ASN A 89 0.30 -15.17 10.29
N ARG A 90 -0.65 -15.99 9.79
CA ARG A 90 -1.85 -16.39 10.53
C ARG A 90 -2.17 -17.86 10.35
N ASN A 91 -2.51 -18.54 11.44
CA ASN A 91 -3.01 -19.93 11.39
C ASN A 91 -4.45 -20.03 10.86
N LYS A 92 -5.22 -18.94 10.96
CA LYS A 92 -6.61 -18.88 10.49
C LYS A 92 -6.73 -17.90 9.32
N PRO A 93 -7.19 -18.37 8.13
CA PRO A 93 -7.27 -17.52 6.95
C PRO A 93 -8.28 -16.39 7.14
N ILE A 94 -8.00 -15.26 6.50
CA ILE A 94 -8.89 -14.10 6.49
C ILE A 94 -10.17 -14.46 5.73
N LYS A 95 -11.32 -14.38 6.40
CA LYS A 95 -12.64 -14.62 5.79
C LYS A 95 -13.29 -13.36 5.22
N GLN A 96 -12.95 -12.19 5.78
CA GLN A 96 -13.51 -10.90 5.42
C GLN A 96 -12.45 -9.81 5.56
N ALA A 97 -12.35 -8.94 4.55
CA ALA A 97 -11.49 -7.76 4.57
C ALA A 97 -12.32 -6.52 4.22
N VAL A 98 -12.16 -5.44 4.99
CA VAL A 98 -12.88 -4.18 4.75
C VAL A 98 -11.90 -3.19 4.15
N CYS A 99 -12.11 -2.78 2.91
CA CYS A 99 -11.13 -1.99 2.14
C CYS A 99 -11.72 -0.65 1.70
N ASP A 100 -10.86 0.25 1.23
CA ASP A 100 -11.29 1.54 0.69
C ASP A 100 -12.03 1.43 -0.62
N ARG A 101 -12.76 2.49 -0.96
CA ARG A 101 -13.51 2.55 -2.21
C ARG A 101 -12.63 2.38 -3.45
N GLY A 102 -11.34 2.73 -3.39
CA GLY A 102 -10.39 2.56 -4.50
C GLY A 102 -10.16 1.10 -4.92
N TYR A 103 -10.46 0.14 -4.05
CA TYR A 103 -10.33 -1.29 -4.31
C TYR A 103 -11.52 -1.88 -5.09
N VAL A 104 -12.00 -1.16 -6.12
CA VAL A 104 -13.13 -1.61 -6.95
C VAL A 104 -12.72 -2.84 -7.79
N GLY A 105 -13.62 -3.82 -7.90
CA GLY A 105 -13.50 -4.93 -8.84
C GLY A 105 -13.62 -6.29 -8.16
N ALA A 106 -12.68 -6.60 -7.28
CA ALA A 106 -12.64 -7.91 -6.61
C ALA A 106 -13.69 -8.01 -5.47
N LYS A 107 -14.59 -8.99 -5.57
CA LYS A 107 -15.56 -9.32 -4.50
C LYS A 107 -15.01 -10.34 -3.52
N VAL A 108 -14.20 -11.28 -4.01
CA VAL A 108 -13.54 -12.32 -3.22
C VAL A 108 -12.08 -12.41 -3.68
N VAL A 109 -11.15 -12.46 -2.72
CA VAL A 109 -9.71 -12.59 -2.97
C VAL A 109 -9.16 -13.63 -2.00
N LEU A 110 -8.55 -14.70 -2.50
CA LEU A 110 -8.00 -15.80 -1.68
C LEU A 110 -8.99 -16.32 -0.63
N GLY A 111 -10.28 -16.44 -0.99
CA GLY A 111 -11.37 -16.87 -0.09
C GLY A 111 -11.89 -15.79 0.88
N ALA A 112 -11.25 -14.62 0.95
CA ALA A 112 -11.71 -13.49 1.76
C ALA A 112 -12.76 -12.66 1.00
N ASN A 113 -13.91 -12.39 1.64
CA ASN A 113 -14.91 -11.48 1.10
C ASN A 113 -14.47 -10.02 1.28
N ILE A 114 -14.41 -9.27 0.19
CA ILE A 114 -14.03 -7.85 0.19
C ILE A 114 -15.27 -6.98 0.42
N ILE A 115 -15.24 -6.21 1.50
CA ILE A 115 -16.32 -5.31 1.91
C ILE A 115 -15.88 -3.86 1.64
N LEU A 116 -16.57 -3.20 0.72
CA LEU A 116 -16.31 -1.81 0.36
C LEU A 116 -17.41 -0.87 0.90
N PRO A 117 -17.07 0.37 1.29
CA PRO A 117 -18.02 1.42 1.61
C PRO A 117 -18.88 1.78 0.39
N LYS A 118 -20.04 1.12 0.25
CA LYS A 118 -21.04 1.37 -0.80
C LYS A 118 -22.40 1.65 -0.17
N LYS A 119 -23.28 2.33 -0.92
CA LYS A 119 -24.69 2.48 -0.54
C LYS A 119 -25.28 1.09 -0.24
N ALA A 120 -26.14 1.03 0.77
CA ALA A 120 -26.87 -0.20 1.10
C ALA A 120 -27.72 -0.63 -0.10
N LEU A 121 -27.81 -1.93 -0.35
CA LEU A 121 -28.67 -2.44 -1.40
C LEU A 121 -30.12 -2.42 -0.90
N LYS A 122 -31.08 -2.16 -1.80
CA LYS A 122 -32.52 -2.16 -1.45
C LYS A 122 -32.96 -3.48 -0.79
N ARG A 123 -32.37 -4.60 -1.23
CA ARG A 123 -32.61 -5.95 -0.71
C ARG A 123 -32.03 -6.25 0.67
N ASP A 124 -31.07 -5.45 1.15
CA ASP A 124 -30.42 -5.74 2.43
C ASP A 124 -31.42 -5.51 3.57
N ASN A 125 -31.51 -6.41 4.54
CA ASN A 125 -32.35 -6.17 5.72
C ASN A 125 -31.67 -5.15 6.69
N ARG A 126 -32.43 -4.61 7.66
CA ARG A 126 -31.92 -3.61 8.62
C ARG A 126 -30.64 -4.08 9.32
N TYR A 127 -30.58 -5.34 9.73
CA TYR A 127 -29.45 -5.95 10.44
C TYR A 127 -28.18 -6.00 9.57
N GLN A 128 -28.29 -6.46 8.32
CA GLN A 128 -27.18 -6.54 7.37
C GLN A 128 -26.62 -5.14 7.06
N ARG A 129 -27.49 -4.15 6.92
CA ARG A 129 -27.09 -2.74 6.73
C ARG A 129 -26.29 -2.22 7.92
N ASP A 130 -26.76 -2.45 9.15
CA ASP A 130 -26.06 -1.99 10.36
C ASP A 130 -24.71 -2.71 10.54
N LYS A 131 -24.65 -4.03 10.31
CA LYS A 131 -23.39 -4.80 10.37
C LYS A 131 -22.36 -4.25 9.40
N LYS A 132 -22.75 -4.01 8.14
CA LYS A 132 -21.86 -3.42 7.12
C LYS A 132 -21.43 -2.01 7.50
N ARG A 133 -22.36 -1.18 8.02
CA ARG A 133 -22.06 0.19 8.48
C ARG A 133 -21.02 0.19 9.59
N LYS A 134 -21.18 -0.66 10.62
CA LYS A 134 -20.23 -0.80 11.74
C LYS A 134 -18.84 -1.22 11.26
N LEU A 135 -18.77 -2.19 10.34
CA LEU A 135 -17.50 -2.61 9.72
C LEU A 135 -16.81 -1.46 8.97
N CYS A 136 -17.54 -0.76 8.10
CA CYS A 136 -17.00 0.38 7.36
C CYS A 136 -16.58 1.55 8.27
N LYS A 137 -17.27 1.76 9.41
CA LYS A 137 -16.88 2.74 10.42
C LYS A 137 -15.56 2.34 11.10
N ARG A 138 -15.41 1.07 11.48
CA ARG A 138 -14.18 0.57 12.12
C ARG A 138 -12.96 0.64 11.19
N ARG A 139 -13.15 0.39 9.87
CA ARG A 139 -12.11 0.56 8.85
C ARG A 139 -11.44 1.94 8.91
N ALA A 140 -12.18 3.00 9.23
CA ALA A 140 -11.62 4.36 9.27
C ALA A 140 -10.44 4.51 10.25
N ALA A 141 -10.26 3.58 11.19
CA ALA A 141 -9.09 3.53 12.07
C ALA A 141 -7.76 3.22 11.35
N ILE A 142 -7.79 2.68 10.12
CA ILE A 142 -6.56 2.45 9.35
C ILE A 142 -5.84 3.74 9.00
N GLU A 143 -6.57 4.85 8.82
CA GLU A 143 -5.98 6.14 8.45
C GLU A 143 -5.09 6.70 9.58
N PRO A 144 -5.53 6.74 10.86
CA PRO A 144 -4.65 7.02 11.98
C PRO A 144 -3.43 6.10 12.05
N ILE A 145 -3.57 4.79 11.82
CA ILE A 145 -2.45 3.84 11.85
C ILE A 145 -1.42 4.22 10.78
N ILE A 146 -1.86 4.45 9.53
CA ILE A 146 -0.98 4.89 8.44
C ILE A 146 -0.33 6.25 8.76
N GLY A 147 -1.08 7.16 9.39
CA GLY A 147 -0.57 8.44 9.88
C GLY A 147 0.61 8.25 10.83
N HIS A 148 0.42 7.45 11.89
CA HIS A 148 1.47 7.13 12.86
C HIS A 148 2.65 6.40 12.22
N LEU A 149 2.41 5.45 11.32
CA LEU A 149 3.49 4.78 10.58
C LEU A 149 4.36 5.79 9.85
N LYS A 150 3.76 6.84 9.26
CA LYS A 150 4.48 7.89 8.54
C LYS A 150 5.22 8.86 9.45
N SER A 151 4.60 9.33 10.53
CA SER A 151 5.18 10.34 11.41
C SER A 151 6.15 9.76 12.43
N ASP A 152 5.79 8.63 13.03
CA ASP A 152 6.44 8.11 14.25
C ASP A 152 7.38 6.93 13.95
N PHE A 153 7.14 6.21 12.84
CA PHE A 153 7.84 4.96 12.52
C PHE A 153 8.57 4.97 11.16
N GLY A 154 8.90 6.15 10.63
CA GLY A 154 9.81 6.28 9.49
C GLY A 154 9.23 5.90 8.11
N LEU A 155 7.93 5.62 7.99
CA LEU A 155 7.33 5.28 6.70
C LEU A 155 7.24 6.48 5.74
N SER A 156 7.34 7.72 6.23
CA SER A 156 7.28 8.93 5.39
C SER A 156 8.55 9.14 4.55
N ARG A 157 9.71 8.67 5.03
CA ARG A 157 11.00 8.82 4.36
C ARG A 157 11.81 7.55 4.54
N ASN A 158 11.98 6.80 3.46
CA ASN A 158 12.85 5.64 3.47
C ASN A 158 14.32 6.07 3.35
N LEU A 159 15.17 5.54 4.23
CA LEU A 159 16.63 5.74 4.21
C LEU A 159 17.37 4.52 3.65
N LEU A 160 16.67 3.42 3.42
CA LEU A 160 17.20 2.19 2.83
C LEU A 160 17.16 2.26 1.30
N LYS A 161 18.09 1.54 0.67
CA LYS A 161 18.32 1.61 -0.78
C LYS A 161 17.46 0.63 -1.56
N GLY A 162 16.82 1.11 -2.61
CA GLY A 162 16.09 0.28 -3.59
C GLY A 162 14.87 -0.44 -3.02
N GLN A 163 14.26 -1.28 -3.87
CA GLN A 163 13.00 -1.99 -3.58
C GLN A 163 13.07 -2.88 -2.33
N VAL A 164 14.19 -3.59 -2.14
CA VAL A 164 14.42 -4.39 -0.94
C VAL A 164 14.45 -3.50 0.30
N GLY A 165 15.07 -2.34 0.22
CA GLY A 165 15.06 -1.34 1.28
C GLY A 165 13.65 -0.82 1.58
N ASP A 166 12.81 -0.60 0.57
CA ASP A 166 11.40 -0.21 0.75
C ASP A 166 10.62 -1.27 1.52
N GLU A 167 10.77 -2.54 1.14
CA GLU A 167 10.10 -3.65 1.82
C GLU A 167 10.53 -3.77 3.29
N ILE A 168 11.84 -3.71 3.56
CA ILE A 168 12.38 -3.76 4.91
C ILE A 168 11.86 -2.59 5.75
N ASN A 169 11.88 -1.36 5.22
CA ASN A 169 11.43 -0.18 5.96
C ASN A 169 9.96 -0.31 6.39
N VAL A 170 9.10 -0.80 5.49
CA VAL A 170 7.69 -1.05 5.78
C VAL A 170 7.52 -2.12 6.86
N LEU A 171 8.22 -3.24 6.74
CA LEU A 171 8.18 -4.33 7.72
C LEU A 171 8.61 -3.83 9.10
N MET A 172 9.70 -3.06 9.18
CA MET A 172 10.22 -2.50 10.43
C MET A 172 9.24 -1.49 11.04
N ALA A 173 8.64 -0.61 10.23
CA ALA A 173 7.63 0.34 10.69
C ALA A 173 6.41 -0.39 11.28
N ALA A 174 5.93 -1.43 10.61
CA ALA A 174 4.81 -2.25 11.10
C ALA A 174 5.16 -3.05 12.36
N CYS A 175 6.38 -3.59 12.44
CA CYS A 175 6.88 -4.27 13.64
C CYS A 175 6.92 -3.30 14.83
N ALA A 176 7.48 -2.11 14.65
CA ALA A 176 7.56 -1.09 15.69
C ALA A 176 6.17 -0.65 16.18
N TRP A 177 5.20 -0.47 15.26
CA TRP A 177 3.80 -0.22 15.61
C TRP A 177 3.23 -1.34 16.48
N ASN A 178 3.44 -2.60 16.09
CA ASN A 178 2.93 -3.75 16.82
C ASN A 178 3.59 -3.90 18.20
N LEU A 179 4.89 -3.64 18.33
CA LEU A 179 5.57 -3.69 19.63
C LEU A 179 5.04 -2.61 20.58
N LYS A 180 4.73 -1.42 20.07
CA LYS A 180 4.18 -0.32 20.88
C LYS A 180 2.72 -0.53 21.31
N ASN A 181 1.91 -1.16 20.46
CA ASN A 181 0.45 -1.25 20.65
C ASN A 181 -0.08 -2.68 20.87
N GLY A 182 0.78 -3.68 20.80
CA GLY A 182 0.42 -5.10 20.82
C GLY A 182 0.44 -5.75 22.20
N TRP A 183 0.84 -5.01 23.24
CA TRP A 183 0.93 -5.45 24.63
C TRP A 183 0.34 -4.40 25.55
#